data_AF-A0A0J8U0H5-F1
#
_entry.id   AF-A0A0J8U0H5-F1
#
_cell.length_a   1.000
_cell.length_b   1.000
_cell.length_c   1.000
_cell.angle_alpha   90.00
_cell.angle_beta   90.00
_cell.angle_gamma   90.00
#
_symmetry.space_group_name_H-M   'P 1'
#
loop_
_entity.id
_entity.type
_entity.pdbx_description
1 polymer ?
#
loop_
_entity_poly.entity_id
_entity_poly.type
_entity_poly.pdbx_seq_one_letter_code
_entity_poly.pdbx_strand_id
1 'polypeptide(L)'
;MSESRAAYCQVYDSIFMDVPMSRVKFNVNTEYAYIQNFKVLQNTFTRHQIDRPVPVEALVKCRMQDNLEFLQFTKRFWDQNYPGGDYDAVGRRKASGAPLASSTSRPGTTSATGARRGATPTTAARPRVGGGVSANTAALTQEINSQKEAIAGLEKERDFYFAKLRDIELLLQQAVEADPELEKDEDSLIKHIQAILYSTEEGFEIPADAEAVGEELETF
;
A
#
# COMPACT_ATOMS: atom_id res chain seq x y z
N MET A 1 -0.46 -2.40 1.52
CA MET A 1 -1.80 -2.35 2.16
C MET A 1 -1.75 -2.12 3.69
N SER A 2 -0.66 -1.56 4.23
CA SER A 2 -0.49 -1.23 5.65
C SER A 2 -1.35 -0.05 6.12
N GLU A 3 -1.67 0.88 5.21
CA GLU A 3 -2.28 2.17 5.56
C GLU A 3 -3.81 2.10 5.81
N SER A 4 -4.53 1.16 5.20
CA SER A 4 -6.00 1.14 5.20
C SER A 4 -6.61 1.01 6.60
N ARG A 5 -5.87 0.47 7.57
CA ARG A 5 -6.38 0.19 8.93
C ARG A 5 -6.25 1.39 9.86
N ALA A 6 -5.14 2.12 9.74
CA ALA A 6 -4.96 3.41 10.40
C ALA A 6 -5.86 4.49 9.76
N ALA A 7 -6.19 4.34 8.47
CA ALA A 7 -7.10 5.24 7.76
C ALA A 7 -8.49 5.31 8.41
N TYR A 8 -9.06 4.19 8.89
CA TYR A 8 -10.34 4.23 9.60
C TYR A 8 -10.28 5.14 10.84
N CYS A 9 -9.24 5.01 11.68
CA CYS A 9 -9.07 5.88 12.84
C CYS A 9 -9.02 7.35 12.42
N GLN A 10 -8.33 7.66 11.32
CA GLN A 10 -8.22 9.02 10.79
C GLN A 10 -9.54 9.57 10.23
N VAL A 11 -10.38 8.74 9.61
CA VAL A 11 -11.71 9.15 9.14
C VAL A 11 -12.61 9.51 10.32
N TYR A 12 -12.68 8.68 11.35
CA TYR A 12 -13.48 9.00 12.54
C TYR A 12 -12.89 10.18 13.33
N ASP A 13 -11.58 10.35 13.31
CA ASP A 13 -10.93 11.53 13.89
C ASP A 13 -11.32 12.83 13.19
N SER A 14 -11.57 12.79 11.88
CA SER A 14 -12.07 13.97 11.15
C SER A 14 -13.48 14.38 11.58
N ILE A 15 -14.26 13.46 12.15
CA ILE A 15 -15.61 13.72 12.64
C ILE A 15 -15.55 14.24 14.07
N PHE A 16 -14.83 13.54 14.95
CA PHE A 16 -14.90 13.76 16.39
C PHE A 16 -13.71 14.55 16.98
N MET A 17 -12.57 14.60 16.31
CA MET A 17 -11.31 15.25 16.73
C MET A 17 -10.72 14.76 18.07
N ASP A 18 -11.29 13.73 18.67
CA ASP A 18 -10.94 13.19 19.99
C ASP A 18 -10.37 11.76 19.95
N VAL A 19 -10.10 11.24 18.74
CA VAL A 19 -9.44 9.94 18.59
C VAL A 19 -8.00 10.08 19.07
N PRO A 20 -7.49 9.16 19.91
CA PRO A 20 -6.12 9.24 20.41
C PRO A 20 -5.14 8.86 19.30
N MET A 21 -4.94 9.77 18.35
CA MET A 21 -4.12 9.54 17.15
C MET A 21 -2.70 9.12 17.51
N SER A 22 -2.18 9.52 18.67
CA SER A 22 -0.87 9.08 19.17
C SER A 22 -0.70 7.62 19.53
N ARG A 23 -1.80 6.89 19.60
CA ARG A 23 -1.79 5.44 19.76
C ARG A 23 -1.97 4.71 18.42
N VAL A 24 -2.29 5.45 17.35
CA VAL A 24 -2.52 4.89 16.01
C VAL A 24 -1.19 4.78 15.28
N LYS A 25 -0.90 3.58 14.78
CA LYS A 25 0.32 3.28 14.04
C LYS A 25 0.01 3.24 12.54
N PHE A 26 0.58 4.17 11.78
CA PHE A 26 0.33 4.29 10.33
C PHE A 26 1.26 3.41 9.47
N ASN A 27 2.52 3.26 9.88
CA ASN A 27 3.53 2.51 9.14
C ASN A 27 3.73 1.12 9.76
N VAL A 28 2.75 0.23 9.58
CA VAL A 28 2.81 -1.12 10.17
C VAL A 28 2.62 -2.20 9.13
N ASN A 29 3.46 -3.23 9.16
CA ASN A 29 3.35 -4.45 8.36
C ASN A 29 3.04 -5.71 9.19
N THR A 30 2.80 -5.59 10.50
CA THR A 30 2.54 -6.72 11.41
C THR A 30 1.09 -6.77 11.88
N GLU A 31 0.55 -7.98 11.95
CA GLU A 31 -0.84 -8.23 12.33
C GLU A 31 -1.18 -7.70 13.73
N TYR A 32 -0.28 -7.91 14.69
CA TYR A 32 -0.45 -7.46 16.06
C TYR A 32 -0.71 -5.95 16.18
N ALA A 33 0.00 -5.14 15.40
CA ALA A 33 -0.16 -3.69 15.46
C ALA A 33 -1.40 -3.20 14.68
N TYR A 34 -1.92 -3.99 13.74
CA TYR A 34 -3.26 -3.75 13.19
C TYR A 34 -4.36 -3.90 14.24
N ILE A 35 -4.27 -4.94 15.08
CA ILE A 35 -5.22 -5.16 16.18
C ILE A 35 -5.21 -3.97 17.15
N GLN A 36 -4.04 -3.36 17.40
CA GLN A 36 -3.95 -2.16 18.24
C GLN A 36 -4.73 -0.98 17.67
N ASN A 37 -4.64 -0.73 16.36
CA ASN A 37 -5.43 0.31 15.70
C ASN A 37 -6.95 0.03 15.81
N PHE A 38 -7.37 -1.22 15.63
CA PHE A 38 -8.78 -1.57 15.79
C PHE A 38 -9.29 -1.43 17.22
N LYS A 39 -8.46 -1.67 18.24
CA LYS A 39 -8.82 -1.36 19.63
C LYS A 39 -9.02 0.14 19.86
N VAL A 40 -8.21 1.00 19.22
CA VAL A 40 -8.43 2.46 19.26
C VAL A 40 -9.78 2.79 18.63
N LEU A 41 -10.08 2.22 17.47
CA LEU A 41 -11.35 2.44 16.76
C LEU A 41 -12.56 1.96 17.55
N GLN A 42 -12.51 0.76 18.15
CA GLN A 42 -13.57 0.22 19.00
C GLN A 42 -13.86 1.15 20.19
N ASN A 43 -12.82 1.66 20.86
CA ASN A 43 -13.00 2.60 21.96
C ASN A 43 -13.67 3.91 21.51
N THR A 44 -13.35 4.41 20.32
CA THR A 44 -14.03 5.56 19.71
C THR A 44 -15.51 5.26 19.47
N PHE A 45 -15.84 4.08 18.95
CA PHE A 45 -17.23 3.67 18.71
C PHE A 45 -18.02 3.57 20.02
N THR A 46 -17.44 2.97 21.06
CA THR A 46 -18.07 2.88 22.38
C THR A 46 -18.30 4.26 23.00
N ARG A 47 -17.33 5.18 22.88
CA ARG A 47 -17.47 6.54 23.43
C ARG A 47 -18.59 7.33 22.75
N HIS A 48 -18.69 7.22 21.43
CA HIS A 48 -19.67 7.94 20.62
C HIS A 48 -20.96 7.16 20.37
N GLN A 49 -21.16 6.03 21.08
CA GLN A 49 -22.35 5.18 21.01
C GLN A 49 -22.72 4.78 19.58
N ILE A 50 -21.73 4.35 18.80
CA ILE A 50 -21.94 3.81 17.46
C ILE A 50 -22.31 2.33 17.61
N ASP A 51 -23.59 2.00 17.40
CA ASP A 51 -24.15 0.65 17.62
C ASP A 51 -23.52 -0.44 16.75
N ARG A 52 -22.89 -0.07 15.63
CA ARG A 52 -22.31 -1.04 14.70
C ARG A 52 -21.00 -1.61 15.26
N PRO A 53 -20.89 -2.93 15.48
CA PRO A 53 -19.63 -3.54 15.91
C PRO A 53 -18.57 -3.47 14.80
N VAL A 54 -17.30 -3.29 15.19
CA VAL A 54 -16.17 -3.35 14.26
C VAL A 54 -15.76 -4.83 14.07
N PRO A 55 -15.87 -5.42 12.85
CA PRO A 55 -15.56 -6.82 12.62
C PRO A 55 -14.05 -7.07 12.50
N VAL A 56 -13.33 -6.95 13.62
CA VAL A 56 -11.85 -6.93 13.65
C VAL A 56 -11.23 -8.15 13.00
N GLU A 57 -11.69 -9.36 13.31
CA GLU A 57 -11.10 -10.60 12.76
C GLU A 57 -11.18 -10.66 11.23
N ALA A 58 -12.32 -10.25 10.68
CA ALA A 58 -12.56 -10.26 9.25
C ALA A 58 -11.78 -9.15 8.52
N LEU A 59 -11.73 -7.95 9.10
CA LEU A 59 -10.94 -6.84 8.59
C LEU A 59 -9.45 -7.15 8.67
N VAL A 60 -9.02 -7.87 9.71
CA VAL A 60 -7.62 -8.23 9.89
C VAL A 60 -7.15 -9.25 8.86
N LYS A 61 -8.02 -10.17 8.45
CA LYS A 61 -7.75 -11.14 7.38
C LYS A 61 -7.87 -10.59 5.96
N CYS A 62 -8.10 -9.27 5.80
CA CYS A 62 -8.25 -8.61 4.49
C CYS A 62 -9.34 -9.22 3.60
N ARG A 63 -10.41 -9.81 4.16
CA ARG A 63 -11.50 -10.36 3.35
C ARG A 63 -12.22 -9.23 2.61
N MET A 64 -12.30 -9.32 1.28
CA MET A 64 -12.77 -8.21 0.43
C MET A 64 -14.20 -7.76 0.77
N GLN A 65 -15.11 -8.71 0.97
CA GLN A 65 -16.51 -8.40 1.28
C GLN A 65 -16.65 -7.59 2.58
N ASP A 66 -16.04 -8.05 3.67
CA ASP A 66 -16.14 -7.40 4.99
C ASP A 66 -15.49 -6.01 4.99
N ASN A 67 -14.35 -5.86 4.30
CA ASN A 67 -13.67 -4.56 4.17
C ASN A 67 -14.50 -3.57 3.35
N LEU A 68 -15.11 -4.02 2.26
CA LEU A 68 -15.97 -3.18 1.43
C LEU A 68 -17.22 -2.74 2.18
N GLU A 69 -17.88 -3.66 2.88
CA GLU A 69 -19.06 -3.36 3.68
C GLU A 69 -18.76 -2.36 4.81
N PHE A 70 -17.63 -2.54 5.50
CA PHE A 70 -17.22 -1.61 6.56
C PHE A 70 -16.83 -0.24 6.01
N LEU A 71 -16.19 -0.17 4.83
CA LEU A 71 -15.88 1.08 4.15
C LEU A 71 -17.15 1.83 3.72
N GLN A 72 -18.12 1.14 3.16
CA GLN A 72 -19.41 1.73 2.77
C GLN A 72 -20.15 2.32 3.97
N PHE A 73 -20.18 1.58 5.09
CA PHE A 73 -20.72 2.10 6.35
C PHE A 73 -19.96 3.34 6.82
N THR A 74 -18.63 3.28 6.83
CA THR A 74 -17.77 4.40 7.25
C THR A 74 -18.05 5.65 6.43
N LYS A 75 -18.18 5.51 5.10
CA LYS A 75 -18.49 6.64 4.21
C LYS A 75 -19.87 7.23 4.50
N ARG A 76 -20.91 6.38 4.63
CA ARG A 76 -22.26 6.84 4.97
C ARG A 76 -22.30 7.55 6.32
N PHE A 77 -21.59 7.01 7.32
CA PHE A 77 -21.47 7.64 8.62
C PHE A 77 -20.77 9.00 8.53
N TRP A 78 -19.67 9.09 7.78
CA TRP A 78 -18.95 10.34 7.56
C TRP A 78 -19.82 11.39 6.89
N ASP A 79 -20.56 11.03 5.83
CA ASP A 79 -21.46 11.96 5.11
C ASP A 79 -22.54 12.57 6.00
N GLN A 80 -23.00 11.82 7.00
CA GLN A 80 -24.06 12.25 7.91
C GLN A 80 -23.54 13.06 9.10
N ASN A 81 -22.30 12.81 9.53
CA ASN A 81 -21.78 13.31 10.80
C ASN A 81 -20.64 14.31 10.65
N TYR A 82 -20.06 14.47 9.46
CA TYR A 82 -18.96 15.42 9.26
C TYR A 82 -19.44 16.87 9.44
N PRO A 83 -18.83 17.65 10.35
CA PRO A 83 -19.32 18.99 10.69
C PRO A 83 -19.02 20.07 9.64
N GLY A 84 -18.31 19.74 8.55
CA GLY A 84 -18.08 20.66 7.42
C GLY A 84 -16.91 21.63 7.58
N GLY A 85 -15.88 21.29 8.37
CA GLY A 85 -14.69 22.12 8.57
C GLY A 85 -13.46 21.68 7.75
N ASP A 86 -12.35 22.40 7.92
CA ASP A 86 -11.04 21.97 7.44
C ASP A 86 -10.42 20.93 8.40
N TYR A 87 -9.91 19.83 7.85
CA TYR A 87 -9.26 18.78 8.64
C TYR A 87 -7.82 18.52 8.17
N ASP A 88 -6.84 18.86 9.00
CA ASP A 88 -5.42 18.61 8.72
C ASP A 88 -5.01 17.18 9.11
N ALA A 89 -5.25 16.23 8.20
CA ALA A 89 -4.86 14.84 8.39
C ALA A 89 -3.34 14.64 8.61
N VAL A 90 -2.47 15.50 8.05
CA VAL A 90 -1.02 15.33 8.16
C VAL A 90 -0.53 15.80 9.52
N GLY A 91 -1.02 16.95 10.00
CA GLY A 91 -0.77 17.44 11.34
C GLY A 91 -1.22 16.45 12.42
N ARG A 92 -2.41 15.87 12.27
CA ARG A 92 -2.94 14.86 13.19
C ARG A 92 -2.08 13.60 13.28
N ARG A 93 -1.48 13.15 12.16
CA ARG A 93 -0.52 12.02 12.13
C ARG A 93 0.81 12.34 12.80
N LYS A 94 1.29 13.59 12.69
CA LYS A 94 2.56 14.02 13.31
C LYS A 94 2.49 14.05 14.83
N ALA A 95 1.31 14.37 15.38
CA ALA A 95 1.06 14.26 16.82
C ALA A 95 1.17 12.80 17.32
N SER A 96 1.24 11.82 16.41
CA SER A 96 1.29 10.41 16.76
C SER A 96 2.65 9.80 17.05
N GLY A 97 3.72 10.59 16.99
CA GLY A 97 5.08 10.05 17.10
C GLY A 97 5.42 9.10 15.94
N ALA A 98 4.71 9.20 14.81
CA ALA A 98 5.10 8.53 13.58
C ALA A 98 6.54 8.97 13.26
N PRO A 99 7.49 8.03 13.06
CA PRO A 99 8.86 8.41 12.80
C PRO A 99 8.89 9.26 11.53
N LEU A 100 9.69 10.31 11.58
CA LEU A 100 10.09 11.02 10.38
C LEU A 100 10.49 9.97 9.32
N ALA A 101 9.97 10.08 8.10
CA ALA A 101 10.83 9.83 6.97
C ALA A 101 12.06 10.72 7.19
N SER A 102 13.19 10.08 7.50
CA SER A 102 14.37 10.67 8.13
C SER A 102 14.74 12.03 7.55
N SER A 103 14.58 13.08 8.35
CA SER A 103 15.40 14.28 8.20
C SER A 103 16.10 14.54 9.52
N THR A 104 17.39 14.25 9.52
CA THR A 104 18.33 14.60 10.58
C THR A 104 18.38 16.12 10.72
N SER A 105 17.85 16.66 11.81
CA SER A 105 18.21 17.99 12.26
C SER A 105 18.64 17.92 13.73
N ARG A 106 19.91 18.29 13.94
CA ARG A 106 20.56 18.40 15.26
C ARG A 106 19.96 19.60 16.04
N PRO A 107 19.98 19.57 17.38
CA PRO A 107 19.39 20.64 18.19
C PRO A 107 20.33 21.86 18.26
N GLY A 108 19.80 23.04 17.94
CA GLY A 108 20.43 24.34 18.14
C GLY A 108 19.90 25.02 19.40
N THR A 109 20.82 25.48 20.23
CA THR A 109 20.66 25.93 21.61
C THR A 109 19.74 27.15 21.83
N THR A 110 19.24 27.25 23.06
CA THR A 110 18.51 28.37 23.65
C THR A 110 19.32 29.67 23.72
N SER A 111 18.69 30.82 23.52
CA SER A 111 19.02 32.08 24.22
C SER A 111 17.84 33.06 24.14
N ALA A 112 17.37 33.47 25.31
CA ALA A 112 16.38 34.54 25.52
C ALA A 112 17.09 35.86 25.80
N THR A 113 16.53 37.00 25.37
CA THR A 113 16.38 38.26 26.14
C THR A 113 15.79 39.40 25.29
N GLY A 114 14.81 40.12 25.85
CA GLY A 114 14.82 41.61 25.85
C GLY A 114 13.80 42.38 24.98
N ALA A 115 12.91 43.10 25.67
CA ALA A 115 11.85 44.04 25.21
C ALA A 115 12.30 45.18 24.25
N ARG A 116 11.40 45.82 23.47
CA ARG A 116 10.61 47.05 23.81
C ARG A 116 9.60 47.46 22.71
N ARG A 117 8.63 48.30 23.13
CA ARG A 117 7.36 48.82 22.54
C ARG A 117 7.43 49.70 21.27
N GLY A 118 6.31 49.79 20.51
CA GLY A 118 5.99 50.92 19.60
C GLY A 118 4.77 50.71 18.67
N ALA A 119 4.00 51.75 18.37
CA ALA A 119 2.62 51.78 17.83
C ALA A 119 2.42 51.59 16.29
N THR A 120 1.16 51.34 15.91
CA THR A 120 0.50 51.19 14.58
C THR A 120 0.42 52.49 13.74
N PRO A 121 -0.13 52.58 12.48
CA PRO A 121 -0.64 51.56 11.51
C PRO A 121 -0.20 51.79 10.03
N THR A 122 -0.73 50.97 9.09
CA THR A 122 -1.05 51.26 7.65
C THR A 122 -0.31 50.44 6.57
N THR A 123 -1.13 49.66 5.86
CA THR A 123 -1.04 49.12 4.48
C THR A 123 0.31 48.67 3.90
N ALA A 124 0.43 47.37 3.62
CA ALA A 124 0.71 46.81 2.28
C ALA A 124 1.29 45.38 2.37
N ALA A 125 1.01 44.60 1.33
CA ALA A 125 1.72 43.38 0.92
C ALA A 125 1.60 42.14 1.82
N ARG A 126 0.63 41.30 1.45
CA ARG A 126 0.58 39.86 1.74
C ARG A 126 1.88 39.21 1.24
N PRO A 127 2.69 38.54 2.07
CA PRO A 127 3.79 37.72 1.57
C PRO A 127 3.17 36.49 0.89
N ARG A 128 3.47 36.31 -0.40
CA ARG A 128 3.28 35.03 -1.08
C ARG A 128 4.11 33.97 -0.35
N VAL A 129 3.44 33.05 0.34
CA VAL A 129 4.07 31.79 0.76
C VAL A 129 4.10 30.87 -0.46
N GLY A 130 5.05 31.12 -1.35
CA GLY A 130 5.47 30.18 -2.37
C GLY A 130 6.79 29.56 -1.95
N GLY A 131 6.90 28.22 -2.03
CA GLY A 131 8.20 27.58 -2.24
C GLY A 131 8.60 26.41 -1.34
N GLY A 132 7.80 25.98 -0.35
CA GLY A 132 8.21 24.90 0.56
C GLY A 132 7.75 23.48 0.21
N VAL A 133 6.65 23.33 -0.55
CA VAL A 133 5.98 22.04 -0.78
C VAL A 133 6.53 21.29 -2.00
N SER A 134 7.27 21.98 -2.87
CA SER A 134 7.65 21.44 -4.19
C SER A 134 8.81 20.45 -4.14
N ALA A 135 9.77 20.60 -3.22
CA ALA A 135 10.97 19.77 -3.18
C ALA A 135 10.69 18.32 -2.73
N ASN A 136 9.86 18.14 -1.68
CA ASN A 136 9.49 16.80 -1.21
C ASN A 136 8.54 16.11 -2.20
N THR A 137 7.63 16.84 -2.82
CA THR A 137 6.75 16.30 -3.86
C THR A 137 7.54 15.89 -5.10
N ALA A 138 8.54 16.70 -5.49
CA ALA A 138 9.44 16.38 -6.60
C ALA A 138 10.31 15.15 -6.30
N ALA A 139 10.86 15.03 -5.09
CA ALA A 139 11.66 13.87 -4.68
C ALA A 139 10.82 12.58 -4.67
N LEU A 140 9.60 12.62 -4.12
CA LEU A 140 8.70 11.45 -4.18
C LEU A 140 8.28 11.11 -5.62
N THR A 141 8.06 12.11 -6.46
CA THR A 141 7.73 11.89 -7.87
C THR A 141 8.91 11.26 -8.62
N GLN A 142 10.14 11.67 -8.31
CA GLN A 142 11.35 11.08 -8.87
C GLN A 142 11.53 9.62 -8.44
N GLU A 143 11.28 9.31 -7.17
CA GLU A 143 11.32 7.93 -6.66
C GLU A 143 10.26 7.04 -7.33
N ILE A 144 9.02 7.53 -7.48
CA ILE A 144 7.95 6.83 -8.20
C ILE A 144 8.36 6.57 -9.66
N ASN A 145 8.98 7.54 -10.32
CA ASN A 145 9.42 7.38 -11.70
C ASN A 145 10.56 6.37 -11.81
N SER A 146 11.52 6.40 -10.88
CA SER A 146 12.62 5.42 -10.82
C SER A 146 12.10 4.00 -10.60
N GLN A 147 11.14 3.83 -9.69
CA GLN A 147 10.51 2.53 -9.43
C GLN A 147 9.72 2.04 -10.65
N LYS A 148 9.00 2.92 -11.36
CA LYS A 148 8.31 2.56 -12.60
C LYS A 148 9.27 2.10 -13.70
N GLU A 149 10.40 2.78 -13.86
CA GLU A 149 11.44 2.38 -14.80
C GLU A 149 12.05 1.03 -14.43
N ALA A 150 12.31 0.80 -13.14
CA ALA A 150 12.81 -0.49 -12.64
C ALA A 150 11.80 -1.62 -12.89
N ILE A 151 10.51 -1.40 -12.59
CA ILE A 151 9.44 -2.36 -12.86
C ILE A 151 9.36 -2.67 -14.36
N ALA A 152 9.35 -1.63 -15.22
CA ALA A 152 9.32 -1.83 -16.66
C ALA A 152 10.56 -2.58 -17.19
N GLY A 153 11.73 -2.41 -16.54
CA GLY A 153 12.91 -3.22 -16.82
C GLY A 153 12.72 -4.68 -16.43
N LEU A 154 12.24 -4.93 -15.21
CA LEU A 154 11.99 -6.28 -14.70
C LEU A 154 10.89 -7.01 -15.50
N GLU A 155 9.85 -6.32 -15.94
CA GLU A 155 8.81 -6.89 -16.80
C GLU A 155 9.38 -7.32 -18.15
N LYS A 156 10.27 -6.53 -18.76
CA LYS A 156 10.97 -6.93 -19.99
C LYS A 156 11.87 -8.14 -19.78
N GLU A 157 12.60 -8.19 -18.67
CA GLU A 157 13.43 -9.36 -18.34
C GLU A 157 12.59 -10.60 -18.10
N ARG A 158 11.49 -10.48 -17.35
CA ARG A 158 10.50 -11.55 -17.14
C ARG A 158 9.99 -12.07 -18.48
N ASP A 159 9.51 -11.19 -19.36
CA ASP A 159 8.94 -11.58 -20.65
C ASP A 159 10.00 -12.20 -21.56
N PHE A 160 11.23 -11.70 -21.52
CA PHE A 160 12.37 -12.26 -22.26
C PHE A 160 12.70 -13.69 -21.81
N TYR A 161 12.76 -13.94 -20.50
CA TYR A 161 13.02 -15.29 -19.99
C TYR A 161 11.83 -16.23 -20.22
N PHE A 162 10.61 -15.75 -20.04
CA PHE A 162 9.40 -16.53 -20.33
C PHE A 162 9.33 -16.96 -21.80
N ALA A 163 9.57 -16.04 -22.75
CA ALA A 163 9.58 -16.37 -24.17
C ALA A 163 10.61 -17.46 -24.50
N LYS A 164 11.81 -17.39 -23.91
CA LYS A 164 12.83 -18.45 -24.10
C LYS A 164 12.39 -19.80 -23.55
N LEU A 165 11.79 -19.84 -22.37
CA LEU A 165 11.30 -21.08 -21.78
C LEU A 165 10.16 -21.67 -22.61
N ARG A 166 9.27 -20.81 -23.15
CA ARG A 166 8.19 -21.22 -24.05
C ARG A 166 8.70 -21.76 -25.39
N ASP A 167 9.73 -21.13 -25.96
CA ASP A 167 10.39 -21.62 -27.18
C ASP A 167 11.00 -23.01 -26.96
N ILE A 168 11.66 -23.22 -25.82
CA ILE A 168 12.22 -24.53 -25.44
C ILE A 168 11.10 -25.57 -25.30
N GLU A 169 10.02 -25.23 -24.61
CA GLU A 169 8.87 -26.12 -24.44
C GLU A 169 8.27 -26.52 -25.79
N LEU A 170 8.10 -25.57 -26.71
CA LEU A 170 7.58 -25.85 -28.06
C LEU A 170 8.51 -26.79 -28.84
N LEU A 171 9.83 -26.60 -28.74
CA LEU A 171 10.80 -27.48 -29.39
C LEU A 171 10.74 -28.91 -28.83
N LEU A 172 10.52 -29.06 -27.52
CA LEU A 172 10.35 -30.39 -26.92
C LEU A 172 9.05 -31.05 -27.36
N GLN A 173 7.95 -30.31 -27.39
CA GLN A 173 6.65 -30.81 -27.89
C GLN A 173 6.76 -31.29 -29.34
N GLN A 174 7.39 -30.49 -30.21
CA GLN A 174 7.62 -30.85 -31.61
C GLN A 174 8.50 -32.10 -31.76
N ALA A 175 9.53 -32.25 -30.91
CA ALA A 175 10.40 -33.43 -30.92
C ALA A 175 9.63 -34.70 -30.51
N VAL A 176 8.78 -34.60 -29.48
CA VAL A 176 7.94 -35.72 -29.02
C VAL A 176 6.85 -36.07 -30.04
N GLU A 177 6.25 -35.07 -30.70
CA GLU A 177 5.27 -35.30 -31.77
C GLU A 177 5.89 -36.05 -32.96
N ALA A 178 7.13 -35.68 -33.32
CA ALA A 178 7.86 -36.32 -34.42
C ALA A 178 8.33 -37.74 -34.10
N ASP A 179 8.71 -38.00 -32.83
CA ASP A 179 9.11 -39.33 -32.35
C ASP A 179 8.54 -39.60 -30.94
N PRO A 180 7.36 -40.25 -30.85
CA PRO A 180 6.68 -40.51 -29.59
C PRO A 180 7.43 -41.46 -28.63
N GLU A 181 8.45 -42.18 -29.09
CA GLU A 181 9.25 -43.03 -28.21
C GLU A 181 10.13 -42.21 -27.25
N LEU A 182 10.46 -40.96 -27.61
CA LEU A 182 11.27 -40.05 -26.80
C LEU A 182 10.64 -39.69 -25.44
N GLU A 183 9.32 -39.79 -25.32
CA GLU A 183 8.60 -39.50 -24.07
C GLU A 183 8.56 -40.69 -23.10
N LYS A 184 8.80 -41.91 -23.58
CA LYS A 184 8.63 -43.13 -22.76
C LYS A 184 9.80 -43.43 -21.84
N ASP A 185 10.98 -42.88 -22.14
CA ASP A 185 12.17 -43.04 -21.32
C ASP A 185 12.20 -41.95 -20.24
N GLU A 186 11.95 -42.34 -18.99
CA GLU A 186 11.91 -41.46 -17.82
C GLU A 186 13.29 -40.83 -17.50
N ASP A 187 14.39 -41.48 -17.89
CA ASP A 187 15.75 -40.96 -17.70
C ASP A 187 16.23 -40.13 -18.90
N SER A 188 15.35 -39.86 -19.87
CA SER A 188 15.67 -39.09 -21.06
C SER A 188 16.00 -37.61 -20.75
N LEU A 189 16.76 -36.98 -21.64
CA LEU A 189 17.03 -35.54 -21.56
C LEU A 189 15.72 -34.71 -21.62
N ILE A 190 14.71 -35.17 -22.36
CA ILE A 190 13.41 -34.48 -22.48
C ILE A 190 12.71 -34.42 -21.13
N LYS A 191 12.63 -35.55 -20.42
CA LYS A 191 12.00 -35.62 -19.09
C LYS A 191 12.72 -34.76 -18.06
N HIS A 192 14.05 -34.74 -18.08
CA HIS A 192 14.82 -33.84 -17.23
C HIS A 192 14.56 -32.35 -17.50
N ILE A 193 14.43 -31.94 -18.77
CA ILE A 193 14.12 -30.54 -19.11
C ILE A 193 12.68 -30.20 -18.72
N GLN A 194 11.71 -31.09 -18.99
CA GLN A 194 10.32 -30.91 -18.56
C GLN A 194 10.20 -30.77 -17.03
N ALA A 195 10.95 -31.58 -16.27
CA ALA A 195 10.99 -31.49 -14.82
C ALA A 195 11.48 -30.10 -14.33
N ILE A 196 12.43 -29.49 -15.03
CA ILE A 196 12.89 -28.11 -14.73
C ILE A 196 11.79 -27.10 -15.10
N LEU A 197 11.21 -27.20 -16.30
CA LEU A 197 10.19 -26.26 -16.80
C LEU A 197 8.93 -26.26 -15.94
N TYR A 198 8.54 -27.43 -15.42
CA TYR A 198 7.35 -27.60 -14.59
C TYR A 198 7.66 -27.66 -13.09
N SER A 199 8.91 -27.43 -12.70
CA SER A 199 9.24 -27.29 -11.27
C SER A 199 8.56 -26.05 -10.70
N THR A 200 7.86 -26.21 -9.58
CA THR A 200 7.24 -25.11 -8.84
C THR A 200 8.03 -24.88 -7.55
N GLU A 201 8.33 -23.62 -7.22
CA GLU A 201 8.81 -23.28 -5.88
C GLU A 201 7.63 -23.25 -4.90
N GLU A 202 7.86 -23.71 -3.67
CA GLU A 202 6.92 -23.61 -2.55
C GLU A 202 6.57 -22.13 -2.30
N GLY A 203 5.42 -21.69 -2.82
CA GLY A 203 4.92 -20.32 -2.70
C GLY A 203 4.70 -19.55 -4.01
N PHE A 204 4.97 -20.15 -5.17
CA PHE A 204 4.61 -19.58 -6.48
C PHE A 204 3.25 -20.14 -6.94
N GLU A 205 2.15 -19.52 -6.48
CA GLU A 205 0.81 -19.84 -7.01
C GLU A 205 0.66 -19.23 -8.41
N ILE A 206 0.40 -20.07 -9.42
CA ILE A 206 -0.05 -19.61 -10.73
C ILE A 206 -1.42 -18.96 -10.52
N PRO A 207 -1.60 -17.65 -10.82
CA PRO A 207 -2.92 -17.05 -10.81
C PRO A 207 -3.82 -17.82 -11.80
N ALA A 208 -5.02 -18.21 -11.36
CA ALA A 208 -5.97 -18.99 -12.16
C ALA A 208 -6.27 -18.38 -13.56
N ASP A 209 -6.00 -17.08 -13.74
CA ASP A 209 -6.17 -16.36 -15.00
C ASP A 209 -5.12 -16.72 -16.08
N ALA A 210 -3.99 -17.34 -15.73
CA ALA A 210 -2.95 -17.75 -16.70
C ALA A 210 -3.30 -19.06 -17.43
N GLU A 211 -4.12 -19.94 -16.84
CA GLU A 211 -4.64 -21.14 -17.51
C GLU A 211 -5.58 -20.75 -18.68
N ALA A 212 -6.34 -19.66 -18.53
CA ALA A 212 -7.29 -19.20 -19.55
C ALA A 212 -6.61 -18.56 -20.79
N VAL A 213 -5.44 -17.92 -20.62
CA VAL A 213 -4.70 -17.31 -21.75
C VAL A 213 -3.96 -18.38 -22.58
N GLY A 214 -3.58 -19.50 -21.96
CA GLY A 214 -3.03 -20.66 -22.68
C GLY A 214 -4.05 -21.31 -23.61
N GLU A 215 -5.29 -21.47 -23.15
CA GLU A 215 -6.36 -22.08 -23.95
C GLU A 215 -6.86 -21.19 -25.10
N GLU A 216 -6.90 -19.85 -24.95
CA GLU A 216 -7.34 -18.96 -26.05
C GLU A 216 -6.35 -18.91 -27.23
N LEU A 217 -5.04 -19.07 -26.98
CA LEU A 217 -4.00 -19.03 -28.01
C LEU A 217 -3.88 -20.35 -28.81
N GLU A 218 -4.43 -21.45 -28.32
CA GLU A 218 -4.47 -22.73 -29.03
C GLU A 218 -5.63 -22.82 -30.05
N THR A 219 -6.52 -21.81 -30.08
CA THR A 219 -7.71 -21.80 -30.95
C THR A 219 -7.63 -20.93 -32.21
N PHE A 220 -6.43 -20.60 -32.72
CA PHE A 220 -6.27 -19.96 -34.04
C PHE A 220 -5.15 -20.54 -34.90
#